data_AF-A0A023FPY1-F1
#
_entry.id   AF-A0A023FPY1-F1
#
_cell.length_a   1.000
_cell.length_b   1.000
_cell.length_c   1.000
_cell.angle_alpha   90.00
_cell.angle_beta   90.00
_cell.angle_gamma   90.00
#
_symmetry.space_group_name_H-M   'P 1'
#
loop_
_entity.id
_entity.type
_entity.pdbx_description
1 polymer ?
#
loop_
_entity_poly.entity_id
_entity_poly.type
_entity_poly.pdbx_seq_one_letter_code
_entity_poly.pdbx_strand_id
1 'polypeptide(L)'
;MSSLTSLALVAFIASTLLLAEAAKDAKKARPGEPLVLNPSYFHDCKEPQGKCNDPDPCFCRPPTGYIRNEGYFYSDEYKKCIKPRNGVGEGCNSFKTYKECWRKCERKYSGRKYILQNEAKN
;
A
#
# COMPACT_ATOMS: atom_id res chain seq x y z
N MET A 1 -36.63 38.25 1.18
CA MET A 1 -35.28 38.28 0.57
C MET A 1 -34.20 37.56 1.40
N SER A 2 -34.55 36.84 2.47
CA SER A 2 -33.62 36.16 3.40
C SER A 2 -33.33 34.67 3.09
N SER A 3 -34.03 34.10 2.10
CA SER A 3 -33.93 32.67 1.76
C SER A 3 -32.77 32.37 0.79
N LEU A 4 -32.51 33.26 -0.18
CA LEU A 4 -31.47 33.07 -1.19
C LEU A 4 -30.04 33.16 -0.62
N THR A 5 -29.83 34.04 0.37
CA THR A 5 -28.53 34.20 1.05
C THR A 5 -28.18 32.98 1.90
N SER A 6 -29.18 32.40 2.58
CA SER A 6 -29.00 31.18 3.38
C SER A 6 -28.63 29.99 2.51
N LEU A 7 -29.24 29.86 1.34
CA LEU A 7 -28.95 28.80 0.37
C LEU A 7 -27.55 28.91 -0.23
N ALA A 8 -27.13 30.14 -0.57
CA ALA A 8 -25.78 30.40 -1.08
C ALA A 8 -24.70 30.08 -0.04
N LEU A 9 -24.96 30.39 1.24
CA LEU A 9 -24.01 30.15 2.33
C LEU A 9 -23.86 28.64 2.60
N VAL A 10 -24.95 27.88 2.55
CA VAL A 10 -24.91 26.41 2.68
C VAL A 10 -24.18 25.77 1.50
N ALA A 11 -24.45 26.22 0.27
CA ALA A 11 -23.74 25.72 -0.91
C ALA A 11 -22.22 26.01 -0.83
N PHE A 12 -21.84 27.18 -0.32
CA PHE A 12 -20.44 27.55 -0.13
C PHE A 12 -19.74 26.69 0.93
N ILE A 13 -20.40 26.40 2.05
CA ILE A 13 -19.87 25.53 3.10
C ILE A 13 -19.75 24.08 2.61
N ALA A 14 -20.75 23.56 1.90
CA ALA A 14 -20.69 22.21 1.34
C ALA A 14 -19.54 22.06 0.31
N SER A 15 -19.32 23.09 -0.52
CA SER A 15 -18.25 23.12 -1.52
C SER A 15 -16.85 23.11 -0.88
N THR A 16 -16.65 23.90 0.18
CA THR A 16 -15.36 23.97 0.89
C THR A 16 -15.04 22.68 1.64
N LEU A 17 -16.04 22.00 2.20
CA LEU A 17 -15.87 20.68 2.83
C LEU A 17 -15.47 19.60 1.81
N LEU A 18 -16.08 19.60 0.61
CA LEU A 18 -15.72 18.67 -0.47
C LEU A 18 -14.28 18.90 -0.98
N LEU A 19 -13.86 20.16 -1.10
CA LEU A 19 -12.49 20.54 -1.48
C LEU A 19 -11.46 20.11 -0.41
N ALA A 20 -11.78 20.28 0.87
CA ALA A 20 -10.90 19.88 1.96
C ALA A 20 -10.69 18.37 2.00
N GLU A 21 -11.73 17.57 1.73
CA GLU A 21 -11.61 16.12 1.69
C GLU A 21 -10.81 15.64 0.47
N ALA A 22 -11.06 16.22 -0.71
CA ALA A 22 -10.26 15.96 -1.90
C ALA A 22 -8.77 16.33 -1.72
N ALA A 23 -8.48 17.41 -0.98
CA ALA A 23 -7.11 17.82 -0.67
C ALA A 23 -6.39 16.86 0.30
N LYS A 24 -7.11 16.23 1.23
CA LYS A 24 -6.54 15.17 2.09
C LYS A 24 -6.21 13.92 1.28
N ASP A 25 -7.06 13.56 0.32
CA ASP A 25 -6.81 12.43 -0.57
C ASP A 25 -5.68 12.70 -1.58
N ALA A 26 -5.46 13.97 -1.97
CA ALA A 26 -4.38 14.40 -2.85
C ALA A 26 -2.97 14.29 -2.25
N LYS A 27 -2.84 13.94 -0.96
CA LYS A 27 -1.55 13.51 -0.36
C LYS A 27 -1.15 12.08 -0.80
N LYS A 28 -1.96 11.38 -1.59
CA LYS A 28 -1.52 10.18 -2.31
C LYS A 28 -0.60 10.62 -3.45
N ALA A 29 0.61 10.04 -3.48
CA ALA A 29 1.70 10.34 -4.40
C ALA A 29 1.23 10.85 -5.78
N ARG A 30 1.72 12.04 -6.17
CA ARG A 30 1.40 12.63 -7.47
C ARG A 30 1.79 11.66 -8.58
N PRO A 31 0.94 11.45 -9.60
CA PRO A 31 1.27 10.58 -10.71
C PRO A 31 2.58 11.04 -11.37
N GLY A 32 3.61 10.19 -11.30
CA GLY A 32 4.94 10.45 -11.88
C GLY A 32 6.06 10.75 -10.89
N GLU A 33 5.76 11.07 -9.63
CA GLU A 33 6.81 11.20 -8.60
C GLU A 33 7.31 9.81 -8.17
N PRO A 34 8.63 9.61 -8.05
CA PRO A 34 9.17 8.34 -7.58
C PRO A 34 8.71 8.11 -6.15
N LEU A 35 8.11 6.94 -5.89
CA LEU A 35 7.78 6.53 -4.55
C LEU A 35 9.09 6.29 -3.77
N VAL A 36 9.43 7.22 -2.88
CA VAL A 36 10.57 7.10 -1.98
C VAL A 36 10.10 6.36 -0.74
N LEU A 37 10.69 5.20 -0.49
CA LEU A 37 10.39 4.38 0.68
C LEU A 37 11.41 4.65 1.78
N ASN A 38 10.95 4.72 3.02
CA ASN A 38 11.86 4.85 4.15
C ASN A 38 12.48 3.47 4.49
N PRO A 39 13.82 3.32 4.45
CA PRO A 39 14.49 2.06 4.73
C PRO A 39 14.19 1.49 6.13
N SER A 40 13.76 2.31 7.09
CA SER A 40 13.46 1.87 8.46
C SER A 40 12.26 0.92 8.57
N TYR A 41 11.39 0.86 7.55
CA TYR A 41 10.27 -0.08 7.48
C TYR A 41 10.69 -1.48 7.02
N PHE A 42 11.97 -1.69 6.75
CA PHE A 42 12.51 -2.95 6.27
C PHE A 42 13.64 -3.43 7.17
N HIS A 43 13.73 -4.75 7.34
CA HIS A 43 14.90 -5.39 7.96
C HIS A 43 15.64 -6.27 6.94
N ASP A 44 16.90 -6.58 7.26
CA ASP A 44 17.71 -7.46 6.44
C ASP A 44 17.36 -8.92 6.73
N CYS A 45 16.99 -9.65 5.68
CA CYS A 45 16.62 -11.05 5.78
C CYS A 45 17.75 -11.96 5.32
N LYS A 46 17.86 -13.13 5.95
CA LYS A 46 18.83 -14.15 5.56
C LYS A 46 18.25 -14.98 4.44
N GLU A 47 18.93 -14.97 3.29
CA GLU A 47 18.62 -15.82 2.14
C GLU A 47 19.72 -16.85 1.91
N PRO A 48 19.81 -17.92 2.73
CA PRO A 48 20.71 -19.02 2.41
C PRO A 48 20.24 -19.68 1.10
N GLN A 49 21.09 -19.61 0.07
CA GLN A 49 20.89 -20.31 -1.22
C GLN A 49 19.61 -19.93 -1.97
N GLY A 50 19.15 -18.67 -1.86
CA GLY A 50 17.96 -18.17 -2.56
C GLY A 50 16.63 -18.70 -1.99
N LYS A 51 16.65 -19.38 -0.84
CA LYS A 51 15.43 -19.72 -0.10
C LYS A 51 15.22 -18.71 1.01
N CYS A 52 14.06 -18.04 0.96
CA CYS A 52 13.64 -17.19 2.06
C CYS A 52 13.15 -18.05 3.22
N ASN A 53 13.92 -18.07 4.31
CA ASN A 53 13.57 -18.77 5.55
C ASN A 53 13.07 -17.81 6.65
N ASP A 54 12.82 -16.55 6.29
CA ASP A 54 12.37 -15.55 7.26
C ASP A 54 10.92 -15.83 7.67
N PRO A 55 10.58 -15.80 8.97
CA PRO A 55 9.20 -15.96 9.45
C PRO A 55 8.26 -14.87 8.93
N ASP A 56 8.76 -13.69 8.59
CA ASP A 56 7.95 -12.60 8.05
C ASP A 56 8.59 -11.94 6.82
N PRO A 57 8.57 -12.63 5.67
CA PRO A 57 9.26 -12.18 4.46
C PRO A 57 8.75 -10.84 3.91
N CYS A 58 7.57 -10.41 4.35
CA CYS A 58 6.92 -9.18 3.94
C CYS A 58 7.69 -7.93 4.40
N PHE A 59 8.44 -8.01 5.48
CA PHE A 59 9.20 -6.89 6.04
C PHE A 59 10.68 -6.91 5.65
N CYS A 60 11.08 -7.89 4.84
CA CYS A 60 12.43 -7.92 4.29
C CYS A 60 12.65 -6.74 3.35
N ARG A 61 13.87 -6.20 3.37
CA ARG A 61 14.31 -5.21 2.39
C ARG A 61 14.17 -5.80 0.98
N PRO A 62 13.37 -5.18 0.10
CA PRO A 62 13.25 -5.69 -1.26
C PRO A 62 14.60 -5.55 -1.98
N PRO A 63 15.02 -6.57 -2.74
CA PRO A 63 16.30 -6.57 -3.43
C PRO A 63 16.37 -5.49 -4.51
N THR A 64 17.45 -4.71 -4.49
CA THR A 64 17.68 -3.55 -5.39
C THR A 64 18.82 -3.78 -6.40
N GLY A 65 19.13 -5.03 -6.75
CA GLY A 65 20.22 -5.40 -7.65
C GLY A 65 20.02 -5.06 -9.14
N TYR A 66 21.01 -5.39 -9.98
CA TYR A 66 21.01 -5.14 -11.42
C TYR A 66 20.04 -6.03 -12.21
N ILE A 67 19.87 -7.29 -11.78
CA ILE A 67 18.91 -8.23 -12.38
C ILE A 67 17.58 -8.04 -11.67
N ARG A 68 16.60 -7.48 -12.39
CA ARG A 68 15.25 -7.22 -11.89
C ARG A 68 14.23 -7.78 -12.85
N ASN A 69 13.26 -8.51 -12.32
CA ASN A 69 12.15 -9.04 -13.07
C ASN A 69 10.89 -8.23 -12.76
N GLU A 70 9.90 -8.33 -13.64
CA GLU A 70 8.56 -7.84 -13.30
C GLU A 70 8.07 -8.56 -12.04
N GLY A 71 7.60 -7.79 -11.07
CA GLY A 71 7.12 -8.33 -9.82
C GLY A 71 6.65 -7.24 -8.86
N TYR A 72 6.35 -7.68 -7.64
CA TYR A 72 5.78 -6.87 -6.57
C TYR A 72 6.56 -7.12 -5.29
N PHE A 73 6.63 -6.11 -4.42
CA PHE A 73 7.07 -6.25 -3.03
C PHE A 73 6.05 -5.60 -2.11
N TYR A 74 6.01 -6.01 -0.84
CA TYR A 74 5.16 -5.39 0.17
C TYR A 74 5.90 -4.24 0.86
N SER A 75 5.20 -3.12 1.05
CA SER A 75 5.68 -2.01 1.88
C SER A 75 4.77 -1.85 3.09
N ASP A 76 5.36 -1.93 4.27
CA ASP A 76 4.63 -1.71 5.51
C ASP A 76 4.25 -0.24 5.73
N GLU A 77 5.08 0.68 5.23
CA GLU A 77 4.81 2.12 5.25
C GLU A 77 3.46 2.45 4.60
N TYR A 78 3.14 1.78 3.48
CA TYR A 78 1.90 2.01 2.72
C TYR A 78 0.85 0.91 2.94
N LYS A 79 1.17 -0.12 3.74
CA LYS A 79 0.39 -1.35 3.94
C LYS A 79 -0.10 -1.97 2.62
N LYS A 80 0.75 -1.97 1.59
CA LYS A 80 0.37 -2.32 0.21
C LYS A 80 1.47 -3.05 -0.55
N CYS A 81 1.06 -3.85 -1.53
CA CYS A 81 1.93 -4.41 -2.55
C CYS A 81 2.20 -3.38 -3.66
N ILE A 82 3.47 -3.16 -3.97
CA ILE A 82 3.96 -2.13 -4.88
C ILE A 82 4.61 -2.79 -6.09
N LYS A 83 4.28 -2.32 -7.29
CA LYS A 83 5.00 -2.67 -8.53
C LYS A 83 6.08 -1.61 -8.78
N PRO A 84 7.36 -1.88 -8.50
CA PRO A 84 8.44 -0.95 -8.82
C PRO A 84 8.58 -0.76 -10.33
N ARG A 85 8.89 0.46 -10.77
CA ARG A 85 9.07 0.81 -12.19
C ARG A 85 10.17 -0.02 -12.88
N ASN A 86 11.25 -0.30 -12.16
CA ASN A 86 12.41 -1.01 -12.69
C ASN A 86 12.37 -2.51 -12.37
N GLY A 87 11.22 -3.05 -11.96
CA GLY A 87 11.12 -4.41 -11.45
C GLY A 87 11.72 -4.59 -10.06
N VAL A 88 11.62 -5.81 -9.54
CA VAL A 88 12.12 -6.24 -8.23
C VAL A 88 13.14 -7.36 -8.45
N GLY A 89 14.22 -7.38 -7.68
CA GLY A 89 15.18 -8.49 -7.71
C GLY A 89 14.62 -9.78 -7.11
N GLU A 90 15.40 -10.85 -7.13
CA GLU A 90 15.05 -12.07 -6.40
C GLU A 90 15.37 -11.90 -4.91
N GLY A 91 14.40 -12.23 -4.06
CA GLY A 91 14.57 -12.18 -2.62
C GLY A 91 13.28 -12.47 -1.84
N CYS A 92 13.34 -12.36 -0.52
CA CYS A 92 12.27 -12.68 0.41
C CYS A 92 11.00 -11.84 0.18
N ASN A 93 11.17 -10.52 0.07
CA ASN A 93 10.09 -9.58 -0.22
C ASN A 93 9.99 -9.34 -1.73
N SER A 94 9.88 -10.42 -2.50
CA SER A 94 9.74 -10.37 -3.95
C SER A 94 8.75 -11.41 -4.43
N PHE A 95 7.75 -10.97 -5.18
CA PHE A 95 6.63 -11.78 -5.62
C PHE A 95 6.39 -11.60 -7.11
N LYS A 96 6.12 -12.71 -7.82
CA LYS A 96 5.92 -12.67 -9.27
C LYS A 96 4.64 -11.96 -9.67
N THR A 97 3.61 -12.02 -8.82
CA THR A 97 2.29 -11.45 -9.11
C THR A 97 1.73 -10.66 -7.93
N TYR A 98 0.88 -9.68 -8.22
CA TYR A 98 0.14 -8.94 -7.20
C TYR A 98 -0.64 -9.87 -6.28
N LYS A 99 -1.32 -10.89 -6.84
CA LYS A 99 -2.14 -11.84 -6.08
C LYS A 99 -1.30 -12.63 -5.06
N GLU A 100 -0.07 -12.98 -5.41
CA GLU A 100 0.85 -13.66 -4.51
C GLU A 100 1.25 -12.75 -3.33
N CYS A 101 1.72 -11.53 -3.64
CA CYS A 101 2.07 -10.53 -2.64
C CYS A 101 0.87 -10.23 -1.71
N TRP A 102 -0.32 -10.04 -2.30
CA TRP A 102 -1.52 -9.73 -1.55
C TRP A 102 -1.91 -10.85 -0.59
N ARG A 103 -1.89 -12.11 -1.04
CA ARG A 103 -2.24 -13.26 -0.21
C ARG A 103 -1.27 -13.44 0.97
N LYS A 104 0.02 -13.25 0.74
CA LYS A 104 1.08 -13.47 1.73
C LYS A 104 1.22 -12.30 2.71
N CYS A 105 1.11 -11.06 2.22
CA CYS A 105 1.46 -9.85 2.98
C CYS A 105 0.27 -8.90 3.14
N GLU A 106 -0.18 -8.26 2.05
CA GLU A 106 -1.16 -7.15 2.14
C GLU A 106 -2.45 -7.57 2.86
N ARG A 107 -2.98 -8.76 2.59
CA ARG A 107 -4.19 -9.27 3.27
C ARG A 107 -4.00 -9.43 4.78
N LYS A 108 -2.81 -9.84 5.24
CA LYS A 108 -2.50 -10.05 6.66
C LYS A 108 -2.43 -8.73 7.42
N TYR A 109 -2.00 -7.65 6.76
CA TYR A 109 -1.70 -6.36 7.39
C TYR A 109 -2.62 -5.20 6.99
N SER A 110 -3.52 -5.39 6.02
CA SER A 110 -4.40 -4.33 5.50
C SER A 110 -5.56 -3.93 6.43
N GLY A 111 -5.52 -4.31 7.71
CA GLY A 111 -6.49 -3.87 8.73
C GLY A 111 -7.95 -4.25 8.45
N ARG A 112 -8.22 -5.07 7.42
CA ARG A 112 -9.58 -5.53 7.12
C ARG A 112 -10.02 -6.52 8.20
N LYS A 113 -11.10 -6.19 8.92
CA LYS A 113 -11.84 -7.12 9.77
C LYS A 113 -12.29 -8.28 8.90
N TYR A 114 -11.78 -9.48 9.15
CA TYR A 114 -12.31 -10.70 8.54
C TYR A 114 -13.44 -11.21 9.43
N ILE A 115 -14.52 -11.70 8.81
CA ILE A 115 -15.51 -12.52 9.49
C ILE A 115 -15.16 -13.96 9.12
N LEU A 116 -14.93 -14.83 10.10
CA LEU A 116 -14.77 -16.25 9.82
C LEU A 116 -16.08 -16.75 9.20
N GLN A 117 -15.99 -17.54 8.13
CA GLN A 117 -17.18 -18.00 7.41
C GLN A 117 -18.17 -18.77 8.31
N ASN A 118 -17.67 -19.32 9.43
CA ASN A 118 -18.45 -20.00 10.46
C ASN A 118 -19.13 -19.05 11.47
N GLU A 119 -18.67 -17.81 11.59
CA GLU A 119 -19.24 -16.76 12.46
C GLU A 119 -20.25 -15.88 11.72
N ALA A 120 -20.32 -15.95 10.39
CA ALA A 120 -21.28 -15.20 9.57
C ALA A 120 -22.70 -15.82 9.53
N LYS A 121 -22.94 -16.89 10.29
CA LYS A 121 -24.20 -17.66 10.30
C LYS A 121 -25.00 -17.59 11.60
N ASN A 122 -24.65 -16.69 12.53
CA ASN A 122 -25.48 -16.40 13.70
C ASN A 122 -26.13 -15.02 13.57
#